data_AF-A0A941AQ30-F1
#
_entry.id   AF-A0A941AQ30-F1
#
_cell.length_a   1.000
_cell.length_b   1.000
_cell.length_c   1.000
_cell.angle_alpha   90.00
_cell.angle_beta   90.00
_cell.angle_gamma   90.00
#
_symmetry.space_group_name_H-M   'P 1'
#
loop_
_entity.id
_entity.type
_entity.pdbx_description
1 polymer ?
#
loop_
_entity_poly.entity_id
_entity_poly.type
_entity_poly.pdbx_seq_one_letter_code
_entity_poly.pdbx_strand_id
1 'polypeptide(L)'
;MNLFKAHIVHPNTQVPLIVYFNESDGHVTFEKDNEVLELLLQLQKDLAQDKKFLQNISQTNHLCKTQYPVDTFGDVYEFLGKLGIKKEDLSFQPLYLH
;
A
#
# COMPACT_ATOMS: atom_id res chain seq x y z
N MET A 1 -3.00 18.90 9.14
CA MET A 1 -3.23 17.89 8.10
C MET A 1 -3.17 16.54 8.80
N ASN A 2 -4.29 15.82 8.79
CA ASN A 2 -4.39 14.52 9.46
C ASN A 2 -4.06 13.43 8.44
N LEU A 3 -2.78 13.05 8.40
CA LEU A 3 -2.29 12.02 7.50
C LEU A 3 -1.95 10.78 8.30
N PHE A 4 -2.36 9.62 7.81
CA PHE A 4 -2.09 8.33 8.41
C PHE A 4 -1.46 7.40 7.40
N LYS A 5 -0.57 6.52 7.84
CA LYS A 5 0.01 5.47 6.99
C LYS A 5 -0.17 4.08 7.58
N ALA A 6 -0.35 3.08 6.73
CA ALA A 6 -0.29 1.67 7.09
C ALA A 6 0.54 0.91 6.05
N HIS A 7 1.26 -0.11 6.48
CA HIS A 7 1.99 -1.01 5.59
C HIS A 7 1.13 -2.24 5.31
N ILE A 8 1.07 -2.67 4.05
CA ILE A 8 0.31 -3.84 3.61
C ILE A 8 1.12 -4.67 2.62
N VAL A 9 0.71 -5.92 2.46
CA VAL A 9 1.13 -6.75 1.32
C VAL A 9 -0.08 -6.93 0.43
N HIS A 10 0.03 -6.52 -0.84
CA HIS A 10 -1.09 -6.61 -1.77
C HIS A 10 -1.49 -8.09 -2.00
N PRO A 11 -2.74 -8.50 -1.75
CA PRO A 11 -3.11 -9.93 -1.69
C PRO A 11 -2.83 -10.72 -2.97
N ASN A 12 -3.03 -10.10 -4.13
CA ASN A 12 -2.89 -10.79 -5.43
C ASN A 12 -1.47 -10.74 -6.01
N THR A 13 -0.71 -9.70 -5.68
CA THR A 13 0.61 -9.46 -6.30
C THR A 13 1.77 -9.74 -5.35
N GLN A 14 1.48 -9.85 -4.04
CA GLN A 14 2.44 -9.98 -2.95
C GLN A 14 3.44 -8.80 -2.88
N VAL A 15 3.11 -7.68 -3.51
CA VAL A 15 3.95 -6.48 -3.48
C VAL A 15 3.70 -5.74 -2.17
N PRO A 16 4.75 -5.42 -1.40
CA PRO A 16 4.67 -4.51 -0.27
C PRO A 16 4.25 -3.10 -0.71
N LEU A 17 3.20 -2.58 -0.08
CA LEU A 17 2.68 -1.24 -0.34
C LEU A 17 2.49 -0.48 0.97
N ILE A 18 2.52 0.85 0.86
CA ILE A 18 2.13 1.78 1.90
C ILE A 18 0.78 2.38 1.50
N VAL A 19 -0.17 2.38 2.41
CA VAL A 19 -1.47 3.04 2.26
C VAL A 19 -1.43 4.34 3.02
N TYR A 20 -1.70 5.46 2.36
CA TYR A 20 -1.83 6.77 2.99
C TYR A 20 -3.28 7.19 3.00
N PHE A 21 -3.81 7.48 4.18
CA PHE A 21 -5.13 8.08 4.33
C PHE A 21 -4.97 9.54 4.75
N ASN A 22 -5.42 10.45 3.89
CA ASN A 22 -5.51 11.87 4.18
C ASN A 22 -6.95 12.18 4.58
N GLU A 23 -7.20 12.23 5.88
CA GLU A 23 -8.51 12.50 6.44
C GLU A 23 -8.96 13.95 6.15
N SER A 24 -8.01 14.89 6.04
CA SER A 24 -8.34 16.29 5.76
C SER A 24 -8.83 16.50 4.33
N ASP A 25 -8.24 15.79 3.36
CA ASP A 25 -8.54 15.94 1.93
C ASP A 25 -9.46 14.82 1.38
N GLY A 26 -9.94 13.92 2.23
CA GLY A 26 -10.93 12.91 1.88
C GLY A 26 -10.46 11.90 0.82
N HIS A 27 -9.23 11.40 0.92
CA HIS A 27 -8.75 10.39 -0.02
C HIS A 27 -7.70 9.44 0.56
N VAL A 28 -7.57 8.29 -0.11
CA VAL A 28 -6.51 7.31 0.11
C VAL A 28 -5.63 7.17 -1.12
N THR A 29 -4.33 7.05 -0.91
CA THR A 29 -3.34 6.76 -1.94
C THR A 29 -2.50 5.56 -1.56
N PHE A 30 -1.83 5.01 -2.57
CA PHE A 30 -0.91 3.88 -2.40
C PHE A 30 0.47 4.28 -2.87
N GLU A 31 1.48 3.76 -2.19
CA GLU A 31 2.86 3.81 -2.64
C GLU A 31 3.46 2.42 -2.53
N LYS A 32 4.49 2.14 -3.33
CA LYS A 32 5.30 0.96 -3.11
C LYS A 32 6.19 1.20 -1.92
N ASP A 33 6.31 0.19 -1.07
CA ASP A 33 7.31 0.21 -0.02
C ASP A 33 8.67 -0.15 -0.63
N ASN A 34 9.33 0.84 -1.23
CA ASN A 34 10.57 0.65 -1.97
C ASN A 34 11.70 0.16 -1.05
N GLU A 35 11.73 0.61 0.20
CA GLU A 35 12.72 0.14 1.18
C GLU A 35 12.57 -1.37 1.43
N VAL A 36 11.34 -1.84 1.68
CA VAL A 36 11.08 -3.27 1.87
C VAL A 36 11.30 -4.07 0.58
N LEU A 37 10.91 -3.52 -0.58
CA LEU A 37 11.13 -4.16 -1.88
C LEU A 37 12.62 -4.35 -2.18
N GLU A 38 13.44 -3.32 -1.98
CA GLU A 38 14.89 -3.40 -2.18
C GLU A 38 15.51 -4.45 -1.26
N LEU A 39 15.11 -4.48 0.01
CA LEU A 39 15.57 -5.48 0.96
C LEU A 39 15.19 -6.90 0.54
N LEU A 40 13.94 -7.13 0.10
CA LEU A 40 13.48 -8.44 -0.38
C LEU A 40 14.28 -8.90 -1.61
N LEU A 41 14.53 -8.00 -2.56
CA LEU A 41 15.30 -8.29 -3.76
C LEU A 41 16.78 -8.61 -3.45
N GLN A 42 17.35 -7.98 -2.42
CA GLN A 42 18.71 -8.25 -1.96
C GLN A 42 18.83 -9.59 -1.22
N LEU A 43 17.85 -9.93 -0.39
CA LEU A 43 17.86 -11.14 0.43
C LEU A 43 17.45 -12.40 -0.36
N GLN A 44 16.53 -12.27 -1.31
CA GLN A 44 15.97 -13.38 -2.07
C GLN A 44 16.31 -13.24 -3.56
N LYS A 45 17.48 -13.75 -3.94
CA LYS A 45 17.97 -13.75 -5.33
C LYS A 45 17.00 -14.40 -6.32
N ASP A 46 16.20 -15.36 -5.87
CA ASP A 46 15.19 -16.03 -6.69
C ASP A 46 14.03 -15.08 -7.05
N LEU A 47 13.58 -14.22 -6.13
CA LEU A 47 12.56 -13.20 -6.47
C LEU A 47 13.10 -12.12 -7.40
N ALA A 48 14.38 -11.77 -7.27
CA ALA A 48 15.02 -10.83 -8.19
C ALA A 48 15.08 -11.36 -9.64
N GLN A 49 14.96 -12.67 -9.83
CA GLN A 49 14.87 -13.30 -11.15
C GLN A 49 13.46 -13.76 -11.52
N ASP A 50 12.50 -13.68 -10.59
CA ASP A 50 11.11 -14.04 -10.83
C ASP A 50 10.43 -12.98 -11.71
N LYS A 51 10.30 -13.31 -12.99
CA LYS A 51 9.63 -12.47 -13.99
C LYS A 51 8.20 -12.11 -13.61
N LYS A 52 7.48 -13.00 -12.92
CA LYS A 52 6.10 -12.76 -12.49
C LYS A 52 6.07 -11.72 -11.38
N PHE A 53 7.00 -11.80 -10.43
CA PHE A 53 7.12 -10.80 -9.36
C PHE A 53 7.53 -9.42 -9.90
N LEU A 54 8.50 -9.36 -10.82
CA LEU A 54 8.90 -8.12 -11.48
C LEU A 54 7.75 -7.49 -12.30
N GLN A 55 6.96 -8.32 -12.99
CA GLN A 55 5.77 -7.87 -13.70
C GLN A 55 4.71 -7.33 -12.72
N ASN A 56 4.47 -8.02 -11.61
CA ASN A 56 3.56 -7.59 -10.55
C ASN A 56 3.95 -6.22 -9.98
N ILE A 57 5.25 -5.98 -9.75
CA ILE A 57 5.75 -4.66 -9.34
C ILE A 57 5.42 -3.60 -10.39
N SER A 58 5.58 -3.89 -11.69
CA SER A 58 5.25 -2.91 -12.73
C SER A 58 3.74 -2.60 -12.80
N GLN A 59 2.89 -3.59 -12.56
CA GLN A 59 1.44 -3.45 -12.66
C GLN A 59 0.85 -2.63 -11.51
N THR A 60 1.42 -2.73 -10.30
CA THR A 60 0.98 -1.93 -9.14
C THR A 60 1.22 -0.43 -9.30
N ASN A 61 1.99 0.01 -10.31
CA ASN A 61 2.16 1.44 -10.62
C ASN A 61 0.84 2.18 -10.85
N HIS A 62 -0.17 1.53 -11.43
CA HIS A 62 -1.47 2.18 -11.68
C HIS A 62 -2.21 2.47 -10.37
N LEU A 63 -2.15 1.54 -9.42
CA LEU A 63 -2.69 1.72 -8.07
C LEU A 63 -2.02 2.92 -7.38
N CYS A 64 -0.70 3.04 -7.49
CA CYS A 64 0.08 4.09 -6.84
C CYS A 64 -0.08 5.49 -7.44
N LYS A 65 -0.59 5.60 -8.67
CA LYS A 65 -0.81 6.89 -9.35
C LYS A 65 -2.23 7.42 -9.19
N THR A 66 -3.09 6.68 -8.49
CA THR A 66 -4.51 6.99 -8.37
C THR A 66 -4.83 7.38 -6.94
N GLN A 67 -5.63 8.44 -6.79
CA GLN A 67 -6.24 8.81 -5.53
C GLN A 67 -7.67 8.28 -5.50
N TYR A 68 -8.06 7.64 -4.40
CA TYR A 68 -9.39 7.08 -4.24
C TYR A 68 -10.14 7.89 -3.18
N PRO A 69 -11.32 8.45 -3.50
CA PRO A 69 -12.06 9.27 -2.55
C PRO A 69 -12.59 8.40 -1.41
N VAL A 70 -12.28 8.81 -0.17
CA VAL A 70 -12.74 8.18 1.08
C VAL A 70 -12.74 9.23 2.18
N ASP A 71 -13.84 9.35 2.91
CA ASP A 71 -14.01 10.45 3.88
C ASP A 71 -13.63 10.02 5.30
N THR A 72 -13.77 8.74 5.61
CA THR A 72 -13.56 8.20 6.95
C THR A 72 -12.69 6.95 6.95
N PHE A 73 -12.13 6.62 8.12
CA PHE A 73 -11.50 5.31 8.32
C PHE A 73 -12.44 4.14 8.02
N GLY A 74 -13.76 4.31 8.23
CA GLY A 74 -14.75 3.29 7.85
C GLY A 74 -14.70 3.00 6.35
N ASP A 75 -14.70 4.04 5.53
CA ASP A 75 -14.62 3.94 4.08
C ASP A 75 -13.29 3.36 3.61
N VAL A 76 -12.20 3.74 4.27
CA VAL A 76 -10.86 3.15 4.04
C VAL A 76 -10.88 1.65 4.29
N TYR A 77 -11.42 1.19 5.42
CA TYR A 77 -11.49 -0.24 5.73
C TYR A 77 -12.42 -0.99 4.79
N GLU A 78 -13.54 -0.41 4.37
CA GLU A 78 -14.43 -1.03 3.38
C GLU A 78 -13.72 -1.16 2.02
N PHE A 79 -13.04 -0.09 1.60
CA PHE A 79 -12.27 -0.06 0.36
C PHE A 79 -11.15 -1.12 0.35
N LEU A 80 -10.33 -1.16 1.40
CA LEU A 80 -9.26 -2.15 1.55
C LEU A 80 -9.82 -3.58 1.70
N GLY A 81 -10.98 -3.73 2.35
CA GLY A 81 -11.71 -4.99 2.43
C GLY A 81 -12.09 -5.54 1.05
N LYS A 82 -12.54 -4.69 0.12
CA LYS A 82 -12.81 -5.08 -1.28
C LYS A 82 -11.56 -5.54 -2.03
N LEU A 83 -10.38 -5.09 -1.60
CA LEU A 83 -9.08 -5.55 -2.12
C LEU A 83 -8.59 -6.85 -1.47
N GLY A 84 -9.32 -7.38 -0.48
CA GLY A 84 -8.98 -8.59 0.25
C GLY A 84 -8.09 -8.37 1.48
N ILE A 85 -7.94 -7.12 1.93
CA ILE A 85 -7.15 -6.76 3.12
C ILE A 85 -8.09 -6.69 4.32
N LYS A 86 -7.77 -7.41 5.39
CA LYS A 86 -8.58 -7.40 6.60
C LYS A 86 -8.23 -6.22 7.48
N LYS A 87 -9.23 -5.69 8.19
CA LYS A 87 -9.04 -4.58 9.12
C LYS A 87 -8.05 -4.92 10.24
N GLU A 88 -8.06 -6.17 10.70
CA GLU A 88 -7.18 -6.65 11.77
C GLU A 88 -5.70 -6.64 11.36
N ASP A 89 -5.41 -6.70 10.05
CA ASP A 89 -4.06 -6.69 9.49
C ASP A 89 -3.52 -5.26 9.28
N LEU A 90 -4.35 -4.23 9.53
CA LEU A 90 -4.03 -2.83 9.26
C LEU A 90 -3.70 -2.08 10.56
N SER A 91 -2.48 -1.55 10.62
CA SER A 91 -2.05 -0.66 11.70
C SER A 91 -1.73 0.72 11.12
N PHE A 92 -2.68 1.65 11.26
CA PHE A 92 -2.49 3.04 10.84
C PHE A 92 -1.72 3.83 11.89
N GLN A 93 -0.62 4.45 11.46
CA GLN A 93 0.20 5.34 12.27
C GLN A 93 0.00 6.78 11.81
N PRO A 94 -0.20 7.75 12.73
CA PRO A 94 -0.27 9.15 12.37
C PRO A 94 1.10 9.63 11.85
N LEU A 95 1.07 10.42 10.79
CA LEU A 95 2.22 11.10 10.21
C LEU A 95 2.19 12.57 10.60
N TYR A 96 3.21 13.00 11.34
CA TYR A 96 3.43 14.41 11.66
C TYR A 96 4.33 15.01 10.59
N LEU A 97 3.75 15.82 9.71
CA LEU A 97 4.49 16.63 8.75
C LEU A 97 4.89 17.94 9.45
N HIS A 98 6.19 18.27 9.40
CA HIS A 98 6.75 19.51 9.94
C HIS A 98 6.77 20.62 8.89
#